data_AF-A0A951FUA8-F1
#
_entry.id   AF-A0A951FUA8-F1
#
_cell.length_a   1.000
_cell.length_b   1.000
_cell.length_c   1.000
_cell.angle_alpha   90.00
_cell.angle_beta   90.00
_cell.angle_gamma   90.00
#
_symmetry.space_group_name_H-M   'P 1'
#
loop_
_entity.id
_entity.type
_entity.pdbx_description
1 polymer ?
#
loop_
_entity_poly.entity_id
_entity_poly.type
_entity_poly.pdbx_seq_one_letter_code
_entity_poly.pdbx_strand_id
1 'polypeptide(L)' 'VRGPIELSWPDGSPVDRRRDTVALCRCGKSRLRPLCDGTHKLIGFRAPGAAA' A
#
# COMPACT_ATOMS: atom_id res chain seq x y z
N VAL A 1 2.57 -4.26 4.45
CA VAL A 1 3.87 -4.98 4.52
C VAL A 1 4.59 -4.50 5.76
N ARG A 2 5.22 -5.41 6.52
CA ARG A 2 5.98 -5.08 7.75
C ARG A 2 7.41 -5.59 7.58
N GLY A 3 8.38 -4.87 8.13
CA GLY A 3 9.81 -5.22 8.08
C GLY A 3 10.66 -4.30 7.19
N PRO A 4 11.99 -4.56 7.12
CA PRO A 4 12.91 -3.81 6.27
C PRO A 4 12.62 -4.16 4.80
N ILE A 5 11.96 -3.25 4.10
CA ILE A 5 11.57 -3.43 2.70
C ILE A 5 12.02 -2.22 1.88
N GLU A 6 12.61 -2.47 0.72
CA GLU A 6 12.92 -1.41 -0.23
C GLU A 6 11.79 -1.28 -1.24
N LEU A 7 11.37 -0.05 -1.53
CA LEU A 7 10.35 0.24 -2.52
C LEU A 7 10.99 1.08 -3.62
N SER A 8 10.86 0.64 -4.85
CA SER A 8 11.31 1.36 -6.04
C SER A 8 10.17 1.57 -7.03
N TRP A 9 10.27 2.65 -7.80
CA TRP A 9 9.46 2.90 -8.98
C TRP A 9 9.94 2.03 -10.16
N PRO A 10 9.14 1.89 -11.24
CA PRO A 10 9.54 1.09 -12.40
C PRO A 10 10.86 1.52 -13.06
N ASP A 11 11.28 2.78 -12.88
CA ASP A 11 12.55 3.33 -13.35
C ASP A 11 13.74 3.06 -12.40
N GLY A 12 13.51 2.35 -11.29
CA GLY A 12 14.51 2.03 -10.28
C GLY A 12 14.71 3.11 -9.22
N SER A 13 14.05 4.27 -9.32
CA SER A 13 14.18 5.32 -8.31
C SER A 13 13.50 4.91 -6.99
N PRO A 14 14.09 5.24 -5.82
CA PRO A 14 13.52 4.85 -4.53
C PRO A 14 12.24 5.64 -4.23
N VAL A 15 11.27 4.96 -3.62
CA VAL A 15 10.06 5.60 -3.09
C VAL A 15 10.41 6.27 -1.75
N ASP A 16 10.06 7.55 -1.58
CA ASP A 16 10.21 8.24 -0.28
C ASP A 16 9.31 7.59 0.78
N ARG A 17 9.92 6.82 1.68
CA ARG A 17 9.23 6.11 2.77
C ARG A 17 9.36 6.92 4.05
N ARG A 18 8.32 7.69 4.39
CA ARG A 18 8.27 8.41 5.67
C ARG A 18 7.98 7.55 6.91
N ARG A 19 7.76 6.23 6.72
CA ARG A 19 7.37 5.29 7.78
C ARG A 19 7.89 3.87 7.51
N ASP A 20 8.22 3.15 8.58
CA ASP A 20 8.71 1.76 8.52
C ASP A 20 7.66 0.76 8.01
N THR A 21 6.38 1.08 8.21
CA THR A 21 5.26 0.28 7.71
C THR A 21 4.60 0.99 6.54
N VAL A 22 4.45 0.28 5.42
CA VAL A 22 3.71 0.74 4.25
C VAL A 22 2.54 -0.19 3.98
N ALA A 23 1.39 0.41 3.69
CA ALA A 23 0.20 -0.28 3.22
C ALA A 23 0.07 -0.06 1.70
N LEU A 24 0.03 -1.14 0.94
CA LEU A 24 -0.22 -1.10 -0.50
C LEU A 24 -1.72 -1.20 -0.77
N CYS A 25 -2.18 -0.47 -1.79
CA CYS A 25 -3.57 -0.50 -2.21
C CYS A 25 -3.88 -1.85 -2.88
N ARG A 26 -4.89 -2.55 -2.35
CA ARG A 26 -5.48 -3.75 -2.98
C ARG A 26 -6.91 -3.52 -3.49
N CYS A 27 -7.57 -2.43 -3.06
CA CYS A 27 -8.96 -2.14 -3.45
C CYS A 27 -9.11 -1.45 -4.81
N GLY A 28 -8.02 -0.97 -5.41
CA GLY A 28 -8.02 -0.28 -6.70
C GLY A 28 -8.54 1.17 -6.70
N LYS A 29 -9.01 1.71 -5.57
CA LYS A 29 -9.63 3.05 -5.49
C LYS A 29 -8.81 4.12 -4.77
N SER A 30 -7.59 3.81 -4.33
CA SER A 30 -6.75 4.82 -3.69
C SER A 30 -6.32 5.91 -4.67
N ARG A 31 -6.28 7.15 -4.17
CA ARG A 31 -5.76 8.34 -4.85
C ARG A 31 -4.23 8.46 -4.76
N LEU A 32 -3.59 7.68 -3.88
CA LEU A 32 -2.13 7.67 -3.64
C LEU A 32 -1.46 6.38 -4.15
N ARG A 33 -2.03 5.76 -5.19
CA ARG A 33 -1.47 4.53 -5.80
C ARG A 33 0.05 4.63 -6.03
N PRO A 34 0.81 3.58 -5.71
CA PRO A 34 0.38 2.24 -5.29
C PRO A 34 0.03 2.11 -3.79
N LEU A 35 0.11 3.19 -3.02
CA LEU A 35 -0.11 3.19 -1.57
C LEU A 35 -1.60 3.19 -1.22
N CYS A 36 -1.91 2.71 -0.02
CA CYS A 36 -3.24 2.77 0.56
C CYS A 36 -3.43 4.09 1.33
N ASP A 37 -4.48 4.83 0.98
CA ASP A 37 -4.91 6.08 1.66
C ASP A 37 -6.13 5.90 2.58
N GLY A 38 -6.63 4.67 2.72
CA GLY A 38 -7.82 4.37 3.53
C GLY A 38 -9.15 4.37 2.77
N THR A 39 -9.17 4.73 1.48
CA THR A 39 -10.40 4.73 0.65
C THR A 39 -11.16 3.41 0.69
N HIS A 40 -10.47 2.28 0.87
CA HIS A 40 -11.07 0.95 0.99
C HIS A 40 -12.13 0.86 2.11
N LYS A 41 -11.98 1.63 3.20
CA LYS A 41 -12.95 1.68 4.30
C LYS A 41 -14.22 2.41 3.89
N LEU A 42 -14.09 3.51 3.15
CA LEU A 42 -15.20 4.35 2.72
C LEU A 42 -16.08 3.65 1.67
N ILE A 43 -15.48 2.87 0.78
CA ILE A 43 -16.20 2.13 -0.28
C ILE A 43 -16.66 0.74 0.16
N GLY A 44 -16.40 0.34 1.40
CA GLY A 44 -16.77 -0.98 1.92
C GLY A 44 -16.06 -2.15 1.22
N PHE A 45 -14.83 -1.96 0.73
CA PHE A 45 -14.09 -3.03 0.06
C PHE A 45 -13.81 -4.18 1.04
N ARG A 46 -14.27 -5.38 0.69
CA ARG A 46 -14.04 -6.61 1.44
C ARG A 46 -13.27 -7.60 0.57
N ALA A 47 -12.22 -8.16 1.13
CA ALA A 47 -11.47 -9.26 0.55
C ALA A 47 -10.91 -10.10 1.69
N PRO A 48 -10.73 -11.42 1.51
CA PRO A 48 -10.06 -12.26 2.49
C PRO A 48 -8.73 -11.63 2.92
N GLY A 49 -8.51 -11.58 4.23
CA GLY A 49 -7.18 -11.31 4.76
C GLY A 49 -6.29 -12.51 4.48
N ALA A 50 -5.01 -12.28 4.19
CA ALA A 50 -4.04 -13.33 4.46
C ALA A 50 -3.90 -13.39 5.98
N ALA A 51 -4.37 -14.47 6.59
CA ALA A 51 -3.96 -14.79 7.95
C ALA A 51 -2.45 -15.05 7.92
N ALA A 52 -1.75 -14.50 8.91
CA ALA A 52 -0.37 -14.90 9.19
C ALA A 52 -0.38 -16.30 9.81
#